data_AF-A0A151I6C5-F1
#
_entry.id   AF-A0A151I6C5-F1
#
_cell.length_a   1.000
_cell.length_b   1.000
_cell.length_c   1.000
_cell.angle_alpha   90.00
_cell.angle_beta   90.00
_cell.angle_gamma   90.00
#
_symmetry.space_group_name_H-M   'P 1'
#
loop_
_entity.id
_entity.type
_entity.pdbx_description
1 polymer ?
#
loop_
_entity_poly.entity_id
_entity_poly.type
_entity_poly.pdbx_seq_one_letter_code
_entity_poly.pdbx_strand_id
1 'polypeptide(L)'
;AMGKEKLRRGIGLLTGHMPLRAHLFNLGLAEQKECRLCGEEGEDNLHLLCRCPALACKRYKSWGHMFMTPMDLENAKVSSLISLVNNTRLGLTE
;
A
#
# COMPACT_ATOMS: atom_id res chain seq x y z
N ALA A 1 18.91 0.76 12.81
CA ALA A 1 18.81 0.11 11.48
C ALA A 1 17.39 -0.40 11.26
N MET A 2 16.87 -0.36 10.02
CA MET A 2 15.53 -0.90 9.70
C MET A 2 15.58 -2.42 9.64
N GLY A 3 14.64 -3.10 10.32
CA GLY A 3 14.57 -4.56 10.31
C GLY A 3 14.21 -5.14 8.93
N LYS A 4 14.74 -6.33 8.61
CA LYS A 4 14.55 -7.00 7.30
C LYS A 4 13.08 -7.18 6.93
N GLU A 5 12.22 -7.50 7.90
CA GLU A 5 10.79 -7.69 7.69
C GLU A 5 10.10 -6.40 7.24
N LYS A 6 10.38 -5.28 7.92
CA LYS A 6 9.85 -3.96 7.55
C LYS A 6 10.30 -3.57 6.15
N LEU A 7 11.56 -3.81 5.83
CA LEU A 7 12.09 -3.55 4.49
C LEU A 7 11.37 -4.38 3.42
N ARG A 8 11.16 -5.68 3.65
CA ARG A 8 10.40 -6.56 2.75
C ARG A 8 8.99 -6.04 2.51
N ARG A 9 8.28 -5.59 3.56
CA ARG A 9 6.93 -5.02 3.43
C ARG A 9 6.93 -3.74 2.60
N GLY A 10 7.91 -2.85 2.82
CA GLY A 10 8.04 -1.61 2.05
C GLY A 10 8.31 -1.86 0.57
N ILE A 11 9.26 -2.74 0.26
CA ILE A 11 9.60 -3.11 -1.12
C ILE A 11 8.42 -3.85 -1.77
N GLY A 12 7.82 -4.81 -1.07
CA GLY A 12 6.67 -5.57 -1.56
C GLY A 12 5.48 -4.66 -1.90
N LEU A 13 5.21 -3.64 -1.08
CA LEU A 13 4.21 -2.63 -1.41
C LEU A 13 4.59 -1.85 -2.68
N LEU A 14 5.83 -1.36 -2.77
CA LEU A 14 6.30 -0.57 -3.90
C LEU A 14 6.14 -1.34 -5.23
N THR A 15 6.59 -2.59 -5.24
CA THR A 15 6.58 -3.43 -6.45
C THR A 15 5.29 -4.22 -6.65
N GLY A 16 4.31 -4.10 -5.75
CA GLY A 16 3.09 -4.92 -5.76
C GLY A 16 3.32 -6.40 -5.43
N HIS A 17 4.47 -6.77 -4.88
CA HIS A 17 4.80 -8.14 -4.46
C HIS A 17 4.39 -8.38 -3.00
N MET A 18 3.08 -8.25 -2.73
CA MET A 18 2.46 -8.64 -1.47
C MET A 18 1.03 -9.12 -1.72
N PRO A 19 0.35 -9.79 -0.76
CA PRO A 19 -1.03 -10.26 -0.91
C PRO A 19 -2.05 -9.12 -1.02
N LEU A 20 -2.10 -8.47 -2.18
CA LEU A 20 -3.01 -7.39 -2.54
C LEU A 20 -4.31 -7.97 -3.10
N ARG A 21 -5.46 -7.50 -2.60
CA ARG A 21 -6.76 -8.09 -2.92
C ARG A 21 -7.09 -8.10 -4.41
N ALA A 22 -6.73 -7.05 -5.17
CA ALA A 22 -6.96 -7.03 -6.61
C ALA A 22 -6.16 -8.12 -7.33
N HIS A 23 -4.91 -8.37 -6.90
CA HIS A 23 -4.10 -9.46 -7.45
C HIS A 23 -4.66 -10.84 -7.08
N LEU A 24 -5.05 -11.04 -5.82
CA LEU A 24 -5.64 -12.30 -5.36
C LEU A 24 -6.97 -12.60 -6.06
N PHE A 25 -7.81 -11.58 -6.28
CA PHE A 25 -9.06 -11.71 -7.03
C PHE A 25 -8.81 -12.18 -8.47
N ASN A 26 -7.83 -11.59 -9.16
CA ASN A 26 -7.46 -12.00 -10.52
C ASN A 26 -6.93 -13.45 -10.59
N LEU A 27 -6.40 -13.98 -9.47
CA LEU A 27 -5.97 -15.37 -9.34
C LEU A 27 -7.11 -16.32 -8.90
N GLY A 28 -8.31 -15.81 -8.62
CA GLY A 28 -9.40 -16.61 -8.05
C GLY A 28 -9.18 -17.01 -6.59
N LEU A 29 -8.29 -16.31 -5.87
CA LEU A 29 -7.94 -16.55 -4.47
C LEU A 29 -8.63 -15.57 -3.51
N ALA A 30 -9.45 -14.65 -4.02
CA ALA A 30 -10.28 -13.75 -3.23
C ALA A 30 -11.62 -13.50 -3.93
N GLU A 31 -12.70 -13.42 -3.16
CA GLU A 31 -14.07 -13.16 -3.65
C GLU A 31 -14.29 -11.72 -4.12
N GLN A 32 -13.48 -10.79 -3.62
CA GLN A 32 -13.63 -9.35 -3.80
C GLN A 32 -12.29 -8.73 -4.16
N LYS A 33 -12.32 -7.69 -5.01
CA LYS A 33 -11.11 -6.94 -5.39
C LYS A 33 -10.95 -5.66 -4.58
N GLU A 34 -12.01 -5.18 -3.96
CA GLU A 34 -12.11 -3.88 -3.28
C GLU A 34 -11.12 -3.79 -2.12
N CYS A 35 -10.54 -2.59 -1.97
CA CYS A 35 -9.59 -2.25 -0.92
C CYS A 35 -10.10 -2.58 0.47
N ARG A 36 -9.34 -3.38 1.23
CA ARG A 36 -9.70 -3.75 2.62
C ARG A 36 -9.70 -2.55 3.58
N LEU A 37 -9.15 -1.42 3.16
CA LEU A 37 -9.08 -0.22 3.99
C LEU A 37 -10.24 0.76 3.74
N CYS A 38 -10.62 0.99 2.48
CA CYS A 38 -11.65 1.97 2.13
C CYS A 38 -12.91 1.37 1.48
N GLY A 39 -12.85 0.15 0.92
CA GLY A 39 -13.99 -0.51 0.28
C GLY A 39 -14.40 0.06 -1.09
N GLU A 40 -13.56 0.89 -1.72
CA GLU A 40 -13.89 1.59 -2.98
C GLU A 40 -13.21 0.95 -4.20
N GLU A 41 -12.02 1.42 -4.58
CA GLU A 41 -11.25 0.88 -5.71
C GLU A 41 -10.65 -0.50 -5.40
N GLY A 42 -10.15 -1.17 -6.44
CA GLY A 42 -9.36 -2.40 -6.28
C GLY A 42 -8.12 -2.18 -5.40
N GLU A 43 -7.84 -3.14 -4.52
CA GLU A 43 -6.64 -3.11 -3.69
C GLU A 43 -5.40 -3.45 -4.53
N ASP A 44 -4.79 -2.44 -5.16
CA ASP A 44 -3.49 -2.53 -5.80
C ASP A 44 -2.44 -1.61 -5.13
N ASN A 45 -1.18 -1.73 -5.53
CA ASN A 45 -0.09 -0.95 -4.93
C ASN A 45 -0.27 0.55 -5.16
N LEU A 46 -0.67 0.96 -6.37
CA LEU A 46 -0.87 2.36 -6.71
C LEU A 46 -2.06 2.95 -5.96
N HIS A 47 -3.14 2.19 -5.78
CA HIS A 47 -4.27 2.59 -4.97
C HIS A 47 -3.79 2.87 -3.54
N LEU A 48 -3.11 1.92 -2.90
CA LEU A 48 -2.61 2.10 -1.54
C LEU A 48 -1.61 3.27 -1.43
N LEU A 49 -0.64 3.36 -2.34
CA LEU A 49 0.42 4.35 -2.34
C LEU A 49 -0.07 5.77 -2.68
N CYS A 50 -1.08 5.90 -3.53
CA CYS A 50 -1.38 7.18 -4.17
C CYS A 50 -2.83 7.66 -3.94
N ARG A 51 -3.81 6.76 -3.88
CA ARG A 51 -5.24 7.12 -4.02
C ARG A 51 -6.12 6.77 -2.82
N CYS A 52 -5.76 5.76 -2.03
CA CYS A 52 -6.62 5.20 -0.99
C CYS A 52 -7.00 6.26 0.07
N PRO A 53 -8.27 6.65 0.20
CA PRO A 53 -8.66 7.72 1.11
C PRO A 53 -8.39 7.37 2.59
N ALA A 54 -8.50 6.10 2.96
CA ALA A 54 -8.13 5.61 4.30
C ALA A 54 -6.65 5.85 4.68
N LEU A 55 -5.79 6.11 3.69
CA LEU A 55 -4.36 6.40 3.89
C LEU A 55 -4.00 7.89 3.67
N ALA A 56 -4.97 8.76 3.39
CA ALA A 56 -4.74 10.18 3.09
C ALA A 56 -3.98 10.92 4.20
N CYS A 57 -4.41 10.77 5.45
CA CYS A 57 -3.73 11.41 6.60
C CYS A 57 -2.29 10.91 6.78
N LYS A 58 -2.03 9.63 6.49
CA LYS A 58 -0.67 9.05 6.58
C LYS A 58 0.22 9.56 5.45
N ARG A 59 -0.33 9.73 4.24
CA ARG A 59 0.41 10.35 3.13
C ARG A 59 0.73 11.81 3.41
N TYR A 60 -0.23 12.58 3.90
CA TYR A 60 0.00 13.98 4.27
C TYR A 60 1.13 14.13 5.30
N LYS A 61 1.14 13.27 6.34
CA LYS A 61 2.22 13.27 7.34
C LYS A 61 3.59 12.87 6.78
N SER A 62 3.63 12.07 5.71
CA SER A 62 4.89 11.50 5.17
C SER A 62 5.44 12.29 3.98
N TRP A 63 4.56 12.88 3.17
CA TRP A 63 4.88 13.54 1.91
C TRP A 63 4.21 14.91 1.72
N GLY A 64 3.36 15.37 2.64
CA GLY A 64 2.66 16.66 2.51
C GLY A 64 1.46 16.66 1.55
N HIS A 65 1.15 15.52 0.93
CA HIS A 65 0.06 15.38 -0.03
C HIS A 65 -0.92 14.30 0.40
N MET A 66 -2.22 14.55 0.29
CA MET A 66 -3.27 13.57 0.59
C MET A 66 -3.42 12.53 -0.52
N PHE A 67 -3.16 12.93 -1.76
CA PHE A 67 -3.19 12.10 -2.96
C PHE A 67 -1.93 12.36 -3.75
N MET A 68 -1.39 11.32 -4.37
CA MET A 68 -0.12 11.36 -5.08
C MET A 68 -0.28 10.74 -6.47
N THR A 69 0.75 10.85 -7.27
CA THR A 69 0.96 10.13 -8.52
C THR A 69 2.19 9.24 -8.38
N PRO A 70 2.40 8.26 -9.27
CA PRO A 70 3.63 7.47 -9.28
C PRO A 70 4.91 8.32 -9.42
N MET A 71 4.84 9.47 -10.11
CA MET A 71 5.97 10.38 -10.27
C MET A 71 6.41 10.99 -8.94
N ASP A 72 5.48 11.26 -8.02
CA ASP A 72 5.80 11.79 -6.69
C ASP A 72 6.58 10.79 -5.82
N LEU A 73 6.64 9.51 -6.23
CA LEU A 73 7.35 8.45 -5.51
C LEU A 73 8.80 8.23 -5.96
N GLU A 74 9.25 8.86 -7.06
CA GLU A 74 10.59 8.63 -7.63
C GLU A 74 11.71 8.88 -6.61
N ASN A 75 11.52 9.89 -5.75
CA ASN A 75 12.48 10.27 -4.70
C ASN A 75 11.99 9.93 -3.29
N ALA A 76 10.95 9.09 -3.16
CA ALA A 76 10.39 8.75 -1.87
C ALA A 76 11.35 7.85 -1.06
N LYS A 77 11.54 8.20 0.21
CA LYS A 77 12.30 7.35 1.13
C LYS A 77 11.52 6.06 1.41
N VAL A 78 12.20 4.91 1.35
CA VAL A 78 11.62 3.60 1.68
C VAL A 78 10.99 3.57 3.08
N SER A 79 11.56 4.32 4.03
CA SER A 79 10.99 4.49 5.38
C SER A 79 9.58 5.08 5.37
N SER A 80 9.30 6.02 4.45
CA SER A 80 7.98 6.65 4.32
C SER A 80 6.96 5.67 3.74
N LEU A 81 7.36 4.84 2.76
CA LEU A 81 6.54 3.74 2.23
C LEU A 81 6.12 2.76 3.34
N ILE A 82 7.06 2.42 4.23
CA ILE A 82 6.79 1.53 5.36
C ILE A 82 5.87 2.19 6.38
N SER A 83 6.05 3.48 6.67
CA SER A 83 5.18 4.23 7.59
C SER A 83 3.71 4.22 7.15
N LEU A 84 3.49 4.25 5.83
CA LEU A 84 2.16 4.21 5.23
C LEU A 84 1.40 2.93 5.61
N VAL A 85 2.00 1.77 5.43
CA VAL A 85 1.35 0.47 5.67
C VAL A 85 1.64 -0.15 7.04
N ASN A 86 2.49 0.48 7.85
CA ASN A 86 2.66 0.09 9.24
C ASN A 86 1.32 0.17 9.99
N ASN A 87 1.07 -0.85 10.81
CA ASN A 87 -0.17 -1.03 11.58
C ASN A 87 -1.44 -1.18 10.72
N THR A 88 -1.30 -1.36 9.40
CA THR A 88 -2.39 -1.85 8.56
C THR A 88 -2.34 -3.38 8.57
N ARG A 89 -3.52 -4.03 8.50
CA ARG A 89 -3.63 -5.49 8.33
C ARG A 89 -3.40 -5.95 6.89
N LEU A 90 -2.79 -5.11 6.05
CA LEU A 90 -2.49 -5.41 4.65
C LEU A 90 -1.36 -6.44 4.54
N GLY A 91 -1.56 -7.43 3.67
CA GLY A 91 -0.58 -8.48 3.38
C GLY A 91 -0.52 -9.63 4.39
N LEU A 92 -1.47 -9.69 5.32
CA LEU A 92 -1.77 -10.92 6.06
C LEU A 92 -2.75 -11.72 5.20
N THR A 93 -2.38 -12.96 4.86
CA THR A 93 -3.35 -14.01 4.56
C THR A 93 -3.97 -14.43 5.88
N GLU A 94 -5.28 -14.70 5.90
CA GLU A 94 -6.01 -15.12 7.10
C GLU A 94 -5.33 -16.26 7.85
#